data_AF-A0AA97DE90-F1
#
_entry.id   AF-A0AA97DE90-F1
#
_cell.length_a   1.000
_cell.length_b   1.000
_cell.length_c   1.000
_cell.angle_alpha   90.00
_cell.angle_beta   90.00
_cell.angle_gamma   90.00
#
_symmetry.space_group_name_H-M   'P 1'
#
loop_
_entity.id
_entity.type
_entity.pdbx_description
1 polymer ?
#
loop_
_entity_poly.entity_id
_entity_poly.type
_entity_poly.pdbx_seq_one_letter_code
_entity_poly.pdbx_strand_id
1 'polypeptide(L)'
;MVANYETKIDQLSIQSNLSMYQSYRTDNLSNWTWTNTFGYNLYKGIGLGFELGLRQNKQEALNNALMTNPNADFNTVTNKLQSYWLLGMSYSF
;
A
#
# COMPACT_ATOMS: atom_id res chain seq x y z
N MET A 1 -9.61 2.82 -10.74
CA MET A 1 -10.52 3.40 -9.73
C MET A 1 -9.70 3.78 -8.52
N VAL A 2 -9.99 4.94 -7.93
CA VAL A 2 -9.31 5.44 -6.73
C VAL A 2 -10.40 5.82 -5.74
N ALA A 3 -10.29 5.35 -4.52
CA ALA A 3 -11.17 5.66 -3.41
C ALA A 3 -10.32 6.19 -2.27
N ASN A 4 -10.55 7.45 -1.91
CA ASN A 4 -9.83 8.13 -0.83
C ASN A 4 -10.82 8.43 0.28
N TYR A 5 -10.43 8.12 1.50
CA TYR A 5 -11.16 8.46 2.71
C TYR A 5 -10.19 9.16 3.65
N GLU A 6 -10.50 10.40 4.01
CA GLU A 6 -9.74 11.16 5.00
C GLU A 6 -10.72 11.65 6.07
N THR A 7 -10.41 11.36 7.32
CA THR A 7 -11.12 11.87 8.47
C THR A 7 -10.15 12.39 9.50
N LYS A 8 -10.47 13.53 10.09
CA LYS A 8 -9.72 14.15 11.18
C LYS A 8 -10.65 14.26 12.37
N ILE A 9 -10.28 13.61 13.46
CA ILE A 9 -11.02 13.64 14.72
C ILE A 9 -10.08 14.26 15.75
N ASP A 10 -10.20 15.58 15.96
CA ASP A 10 -9.34 16.35 16.87
C ASP A 10 -7.84 16.15 16.58
N GLN A 11 -7.10 15.53 17.50
CA GLN A 11 -5.68 15.22 17.36
C GLN A 11 -5.40 13.99 16.49
N LEU A 12 -6.43 13.25 16.07
CA LEU A 12 -6.30 12.01 15.30
C LEU A 12 -6.55 12.23 13.79
N SER A 13 -5.45 12.05 13.07
CA SER A 13 -5.26 11.70 11.66
C SER A 13 -5.76 10.34 11.20
N ILE A 14 -6.78 10.18 10.34
CA ILE A 14 -6.96 8.89 9.65
C ILE A 14 -7.15 9.13 8.15
N GLN A 15 -6.29 8.52 7.35
CA GLN A 15 -6.35 8.52 5.89
C GLN A 15 -6.32 7.08 5.39
N SER A 16 -7.22 6.72 4.49
CA SER A 16 -7.24 5.44 3.79
C SER A 16 -7.36 5.70 2.30
N ASN A 17 -6.43 5.17 1.52
CA ASN A 17 -6.39 5.33 0.08
C ASN A 17 -6.33 3.96 -0.58
N LEU A 18 -7.36 3.64 -1.37
CA LEU A 18 -7.47 2.44 -2.16
C LEU A 18 -7.42 2.82 -3.64
N SER A 19 -6.34 2.48 -4.31
CA SER A 19 -6.16 2.63 -5.74
C SER A 19 -6.13 1.26 -6.39
N MET A 20 -6.96 1.04 -7.39
CA MET A 20 -6.95 -0.19 -8.20
C MET A 20 -6.96 0.17 -9.69
N TYR A 21 -6.04 -0.42 -10.43
CA TYR A 21 -6.00 -0.38 -11.87
C TYR A 21 -6.47 -1.74 -12.40
N GLN A 22 -7.55 -1.75 -13.17
CA GLN A 22 -8.03 -2.94 -13.86
C GLN A 22 -7.66 -2.81 -15.33
N SER A 23 -6.86 -3.74 -15.85
CA SER A 23 -6.53 -3.77 -17.28
C SER A 23 -7.67 -4.42 -18.08
N TYR A 24 -8.05 -3.83 -19.21
CA TYR A 24 -9.14 -4.32 -20.07
C TYR A 24 -8.80 -5.55 -20.92
N ARG A 25 -7.53 -5.99 -20.97
CA ARG A 25 -7.09 -7.09 -21.84
C ARG A 25 -6.81 -8.40 -21.12
N THR A 26 -6.43 -8.37 -19.84
CA THR A 26 -6.13 -9.58 -19.05
C THR A 26 -6.11 -9.23 -17.56
N ASP A 27 -6.73 -10.07 -16.71
CA ASP A 27 -6.72 -9.93 -15.24
C ASP A 27 -5.30 -9.93 -14.62
N ASN A 28 -4.30 -10.36 -15.40
CA ASN A 28 -2.90 -10.43 -14.98
C ASN A 28 -2.20 -9.07 -14.86
N LEU A 29 -2.76 -8.01 -15.45
CA LEU A 29 -2.19 -6.65 -15.44
C LEU A 29 -2.86 -5.75 -14.41
N SER A 30 -3.83 -6.26 -13.65
CA SER A 30 -4.51 -5.50 -12.62
C SER A 30 -3.59 -5.33 -11.40
N ASN A 31 -3.48 -4.10 -10.91
CA ASN A 31 -2.75 -3.79 -9.69
C ASN A 31 -3.69 -3.10 -8.72
N TRP A 32 -3.49 -3.32 -7.42
CA TRP A 32 -4.15 -2.51 -6.41
C TRP A 32 -3.20 -2.21 -5.27
N THR A 33 -3.38 -1.03 -4.71
CA THR A 33 -2.64 -0.52 -3.57
C THR A 33 -3.66 0.02 -2.59
N TRP A 34 -3.60 -0.43 -1.35
CA TRP A 34 -4.40 0.05 -0.25
C TRP A 34 -3.47 0.52 0.86
N THR A 35 -3.52 1.80 1.17
CA THR A 35 -2.70 2.42 2.21
C THR A 35 -3.61 2.99 3.29
N ASN A 36 -3.26 2.76 4.55
CA ASN A 36 -3.95 3.29 5.71
C ASN A 36 -2.93 4.02 6.56
N THR A 37 -3.09 5.33 6.70
CA THR A 37 -2.21 6.20 7.45
C THR A 37 -2.98 6.75 8.65
N PHE A 38 -2.39 6.60 9.82
CA PHE A 38 -2.88 7.08 11.09
C PHE A 38 -1.87 8.10 11.61
N GLY A 39 -2.32 9.34 11.82
CA GLY A 39 -1.52 10.37 12.46
C GLY A 39 -2.10 10.69 13.82
N TYR A 40 -1.29 10.88 14.85
CA TYR A 40 -1.77 11.37 16.14
C TYR A 40 -0.85 12.49 16.63
N ASN A 41 -1.42 13.67 16.81
CA ASN A 41 -0.70 14.80 17.36
C ASN A 41 -0.72 14.69 18.89
N LEU A 42 0.44 14.38 19.47
CA LEU A 42 0.66 14.45 20.91
C LEU A 42 0.84 15.92 21.34
N TYR A 43 0.63 16.14 22.63
CA TYR A 43 0.82 17.44 23.26
C TYR A 43 2.28 17.90 23.16
N LYS A 44 2.51 19.20 22.93
CA LYS A 44 3.82 19.87 22.71
C LYS A 44 4.46 19.66 21.32
N GLY A 45 3.65 19.51 20.28
CA GLY A 45 4.15 19.49 18.89
C GLY A 45 4.76 18.15 18.44
N ILE A 46 4.79 17.14 19.30
CA ILE A 46 5.20 15.79 18.91
C ILE A 46 4.04 15.14 18.14
N GLY A 47 4.30 14.59 16.96
CA GLY A 47 3.35 13.78 16.22
C GLY A 47 3.82 12.33 16.14
N LEU A 48 2.90 11.39 16.16
CA LEU A 48 3.15 10.00 15.79
C LEU A 48 2.43 9.71 14.48
N GLY A 49 3.12 9.01 13.59
CA GLY A 49 2.56 8.52 12.34
C GLY A 49 2.69 7.00 12.29
N PHE A 50 1.62 6.33 11.91
CA PHE A 50 1.63 4.92 11.59
C PHE A 50 1.02 4.73 10.21
N GLU A 51 1.71 4.07 9.31
CA GLU A 51 1.21 3.74 7.98
C GLU A 51 1.23 2.24 7.76
N LEU A 52 0.15 1.69 7.22
CA LEU A 52 0.03 0.31 6.78
C LEU A 52 -0.32 0.31 5.29
N GLY A 53 0.59 -0.17 4.46
CA GLY A 53 0.37 -0.31 3.03
C GLY A 53 0.30 -1.77 2.60
N LEU A 54 -0.71 -2.08 1.82
CA LEU A 54 -0.92 -3.34 1.13
C LEU A 54 -0.84 -3.06 -0.36
N ARG A 55 -0.03 -3.82 -1.09
CA ARG A 55 0.08 -3.70 -2.54
C ARG A 55 0.09 -5.08 -3.18
N GLN A 56 -0.57 -5.18 -4.32
CA GLN A 56 -0.60 -6.38 -5.13
C GLN A 56 -0.23 -6.01 -6.55
N ASN A 57 0.89 -6.53 -7.02
CA ASN A 57 1.41 -6.27 -8.35
C ASN A 57 2.00 -7.55 -8.95
N LYS A 58 1.26 -8.14 -9.90
CA LYS A 58 1.62 -9.41 -10.51
C LYS A 58 2.85 -9.31 -11.41
N GLN A 59 3.14 -8.11 -11.94
CA GLN A 59 4.33 -7.87 -12.77
C GLN A 59 5.61 -7.88 -11.93
N GLU A 60 5.58 -7.28 -10.74
CA GLU A 60 6.70 -7.36 -9.78
C GLU A 60 6.89 -8.79 -9.27
N ALA A 61 5.79 -9.51 -8.99
CA ALA A 61 5.85 -10.91 -8.60
C ALA A 61 6.48 -11.79 -9.70
N LEU A 62 6.14 -11.55 -10.97
CA LEU A 62 6.71 -12.29 -12.10
C LEU A 62 8.18 -11.99 -12.29
N ASN A 63 8.58 -10.71 -12.21
CA ASN A 63 9.99 -10.33 -12.31
C ASN A 63 10.84 -10.97 -11.20
N ASN A 64 10.32 -11.03 -9.97
CA ASN A 64 11.00 -11.71 -8.86
C ASN A 64 11.07 -13.24 -9.07
N ALA A 65 9.99 -13.86 -9.55
CA ALA A 65 9.98 -15.29 -9.87
C ALA A 65 10.93 -15.64 -11.03
N LEU A 66 11.05 -14.78 -12.05
CA LEU A 66 11.97 -14.95 -13.17
C LEU A 66 13.44 -14.94 -12.74
N MET A 67 13.78 -14.26 -11.63
CA MET A 67 15.15 -14.31 -11.07
C MET A 67 15.54 -15.68 -10.53
N THR A 68 14.56 -16.50 -10.10
CA THR A 68 14.80 -17.82 -9.50
C THR A 68 14.35 -18.98 -10.39
N ASN A 69 13.39 -18.74 -11.29
CA ASN A 69 12.90 -19.70 -12.26
C ASN A 69 12.66 -19.01 -13.62
N PRO A 70 13.52 -19.22 -14.63
CA PRO A 70 13.38 -18.57 -15.95
C PRO A 70 12.16 -19.03 -16.76
N ASN A 71 11.47 -20.10 -16.34
CA ASN A 71 10.21 -20.57 -16.94
C ASN A 71 8.98 -20.05 -16.19
N ALA A 72 9.14 -19.14 -15.23
CA ALA A 72 8.01 -18.54 -14.52
C ALA A 72 7.14 -17.74 -15.49
N ASP A 73 5.84 -18.05 -15.51
CA ASP A 73 4.81 -17.35 -16.28
C ASP A 73 3.71 -16.83 -15.34
N PHE A 74 2.86 -15.93 -15.81
CA PHE A 74 1.75 -15.33 -15.06
C PHE A 74 0.77 -16.38 -14.48
N ASN A 75 0.78 -17.61 -14.99
CA ASN A 75 -0.01 -18.73 -14.47
C ASN A 75 0.67 -19.49 -13.32
N THR A 76 2.00 -19.46 -13.25
CA THR A 76 2.78 -20.11 -12.17
C THR A 76 3.12 -19.17 -11.03
N VAL A 77 3.08 -17.86 -11.28
CA VAL A 77 3.43 -16.84 -10.29
C VAL A 77 2.20 -16.43 -9.50
N THR A 78 2.21 -16.79 -8.22
CA THR A 78 1.23 -16.31 -7.26
C THR A 78 1.46 -14.83 -7.00
N ASN A 79 0.47 -13.98 -7.28
CA ASN A 79 0.51 -12.56 -6.94
C ASN A 79 0.40 -12.40 -5.41
N LYS A 80 1.49 -12.67 -4.68
CA LYS A 80 1.51 -12.58 -3.22
C LYS A 80 1.26 -11.14 -2.80
N LEU A 81 0.29 -10.96 -1.91
CA LEU A 81 0.02 -9.69 -1.25
C LEU A 81 1.29 -9.24 -0.52
N GLN A 82 1.81 -8.06 -0.87
CA GLN A 82 2.93 -7.44 -0.17
C GLN A 82 2.37 -6.45 0.85
N SER A 83 2.76 -6.62 2.11
CA SER A 83 2.42 -5.71 3.19
C SER A 83 3.67 -4.99 3.70
N TYR A 84 3.52 -3.72 4.01
CA TYR A 84 4.52 -2.95 4.74
C TYR A 84 3.82 -2.13 5.82
N TRP A 85 4.56 -1.84 6.88
CA TRP A 85 4.13 -0.89 7.89
C TRP A 85 5.29 0.04 8.21
N LEU A 86 4.95 1.29 8.48
CA LEU A 86 5.88 2.34 8.87
C LEU A 86 5.39 2.93 10.18
N LEU A 87 6.28 3.10 11.14
CA LEU A 87 6.01 3.88 12.34
C LEU A 87 7.03 5.02 12.37
N GLY A 88 6.52 6.24 12.44
CA GLY A 88 7.30 7.47 12.43
C GLY A 88 6.92 8.38 13.58
N MET A 89 7.86 9.24 13.96
CA MET A 89 7.61 10.33 14.89
C MET A 89 8.00 11.64 14.21
N SER A 90 7.16 12.65 14.35
CA SER A 90 7.40 14.01 13.89
C SER A 90 7.44 14.96 15.07
N TYR A 91 8.09 16.11 14.88
CA TYR A 91 8.09 17.19 15.86
C TYR A 91 7.90 18.51 15.12
N SER A 92 6.87 19.25 15.48
CA SER A 92 6.55 20.58 15.00
C SER A 92 6.93 21.59 16.08
N PHE A 93 7.82 22.51 15.74
CA PHE A 93 8.25 23.64 16.56
C PHE A 93 7.28 24.83 16.44
#